data_AF-A0AAE1D7F8-F1
#
_entry.id   AF-A0AAE1D7F8-F1
#
_cell.length_a   1.000
_cell.length_b   1.000
_cell.length_c   1.000
_cell.angle_alpha   90.00
_cell.angle_beta   90.00
_cell.angle_gamma   90.00
#
_symmetry.space_group_name_H-M   'P 1'
#
loop_
_entity.id
_entity.type
_entity.pdbx_description
1 polymer ?
#
loop_
_entity_poly.entity_id
_entity_poly.type
_entity_poly.pdbx_seq_one_letter_code
_entity_poly.pdbx_strand_id
1 'polypeptide(L)'
;MYCIIKQPALLESLSGQYLRNFMYCIIKQPALLESLSGQYLRNFMYCIIKHPTLLESLSGQYLRNFMYCIIKQPALLESLSGQYLRNFMYCIIKHPTLLESLSGQYLRNFMYCIIKHPTLLESLSGQYLRNFMYCIITQPVLLESLSGQYLRNFMYCIIKQPTLLESLSGQYLRNFMYCIIKQPTLLESLSGQYLRNFMYCIIKQPTLLESLSGQYLRNFMYCIIKHPTLLESLSGQYLRNFMYCIIKHPTLLESLSGQHLRNFMYCIIKQPALLESLSGQYLRNFMYCIIKHPTLLESLRNFMYCIIKQPALLESLSGQYLRNFMYCIIKQPALLESLSGQYLRNFMYCIIKHPTLLESLSGQYLRNFMYCIIKQPTLLESLSGQYLRNFMYCIIKHPTLLESLSGQYLRNFMYCIIKQPTLLESLSGQYLRNFMYCIIKQPALLESLSGQYLRNFMYCIIKQPALLDSLSGQYLRNFMYCIIKHPTLLESLSGQYLRNFMYCIIKQPALLESLPGQYLRNFMHCIIKQPALLESLSGQYLKNFMYCIIKQPTLLESLSGQYLKNFMYCIIKQPALLESLSGQYLRNFMYCIIKHPTLLESIPFTFEKMW
;
A
#
# COMPACT_ATOMS: atom_id res chain seq x y z
N MET A 1 -30.50 -47.52 37.36
CA MET A 1 -31.96 -47.24 37.50
C MET A 1 -32.49 -46.52 36.27
N TYR A 2 -33.75 -46.79 35.89
CA TYR A 2 -34.50 -46.11 34.82
C TYR A 2 -35.61 -45.27 35.47
N CYS A 3 -35.78 -44.02 35.03
CA CYS A 3 -36.85 -43.12 35.48
C CYS A 3 -37.58 -42.55 34.25
N ILE A 4 -38.90 -42.72 34.17
CA ILE A 4 -39.73 -42.19 33.09
C ILE A 4 -40.94 -41.48 33.71
N ILE A 5 -41.07 -40.18 33.47
CA ILE A 5 -42.17 -39.35 33.96
C ILE A 5 -42.91 -38.76 32.76
N LYS A 6 -44.24 -38.88 32.74
CA LYS A 6 -45.09 -38.38 31.66
C LYS A 6 -46.11 -37.38 32.22
N GLN A 7 -46.17 -36.19 31.62
CA GLN A 7 -47.16 -35.15 31.87
C GLN A 7 -47.35 -34.72 33.35
N PRO A 8 -46.27 -34.45 34.12
CA PRO A 8 -46.47 -33.87 35.44
C PRO A 8 -46.90 -32.40 35.31
N ALA A 9 -47.97 -31.99 35.99
CA ALA A 9 -48.33 -30.59 36.10
C ALA A 9 -47.26 -29.82 36.91
N LEU A 10 -46.84 -30.40 38.04
CA LEU A 10 -45.78 -29.88 38.89
C LEU A 10 -44.84 -31.02 39.27
N LEU A 11 -43.53 -30.80 39.20
CA LEU A 11 -42.52 -31.67 39.79
C LEU A 11 -41.52 -30.83 40.60
N GLU A 12 -41.74 -30.73 41.91
CA GLU A 12 -40.89 -29.97 42.83
C GLU A 12 -39.52 -30.66 43.04
N SER A 13 -39.52 -31.94 43.41
CA SER A 13 -38.31 -32.75 43.50
C SER A 13 -38.57 -34.26 43.45
N LEU A 14 -37.65 -35.03 42.86
CA LEU A 14 -37.64 -36.51 42.98
C LEU A 14 -36.91 -36.98 44.24
N SER A 15 -36.09 -36.12 44.86
CA SER A 15 -35.32 -36.43 46.07
C SER A 15 -34.90 -35.15 46.81
N GLY A 16 -34.89 -35.19 48.15
CA GLY A 16 -34.60 -34.02 48.98
C GLY A 16 -33.17 -33.49 48.90
N GLN A 17 -32.14 -34.33 48.71
CA GLN A 17 -30.74 -33.86 48.71
C GLN A 17 -29.84 -34.47 47.62
N TYR A 18 -29.93 -35.78 47.36
CA TYR A 18 -29.01 -36.48 46.47
C TYR A 18 -29.71 -37.44 45.52
N LEU A 19 -29.38 -37.34 44.23
CA LEU A 19 -29.78 -38.29 43.20
C LEU A 19 -28.54 -38.79 42.45
N ARG A 20 -28.31 -40.11 42.41
CA ARG A 20 -27.08 -40.70 41.85
C ARG A 20 -27.34 -41.96 41.03
N ASN A 21 -26.47 -42.21 40.04
CA ASN A 21 -26.31 -43.49 39.33
C ASN A 21 -27.54 -43.94 38.52
N PHE A 22 -27.90 -43.14 37.51
CA PHE A 22 -28.98 -43.47 36.57
C PHE A 22 -28.45 -43.80 35.19
N MET A 23 -29.04 -44.84 34.59
CA MET A 23 -28.78 -45.15 33.19
C MET A 23 -29.63 -44.24 32.30
N TYR A 24 -30.92 -44.08 32.63
CA TYR A 24 -31.84 -43.26 31.86
C TYR A 24 -32.82 -42.51 32.76
N CYS A 25 -32.99 -41.22 32.50
CA CYS A 25 -34.04 -40.37 33.05
C CYS A 25 -34.73 -39.63 31.89
N ILE A 26 -36.04 -39.84 31.72
CA ILE A 26 -36.83 -39.23 30.64
C ILE A 26 -38.06 -38.55 31.22
N ILE A 27 -38.22 -37.26 30.95
CA ILE A 27 -39.36 -36.44 31.38
C ILE A 27 -40.04 -35.86 30.14
N LYS A 28 -41.35 -36.03 30.04
CA LYS A 28 -42.15 -35.53 28.90
C LYS A 28 -43.22 -34.57 29.38
N GLN A 29 -43.28 -33.38 28.77
CA GLN A 29 -44.31 -32.36 28.95
C GLN A 29 -44.52 -31.93 30.42
N PRO A 30 -43.48 -31.60 31.20
CA PRO A 30 -43.69 -30.99 32.50
C PRO A 30 -44.17 -29.55 32.32
N ALA A 31 -45.22 -29.13 33.04
CA ALA A 31 -45.60 -27.71 33.02
C ALA A 31 -44.59 -26.86 33.81
N LEU A 32 -44.29 -27.28 35.04
CA LEU A 32 -43.21 -26.73 35.88
C LEU A 32 -42.30 -27.86 36.41
N LEU A 33 -40.99 -27.68 36.26
CA LEU A 33 -39.95 -28.50 36.87
C LEU A 33 -38.96 -27.60 37.63
N GLU A 34 -39.08 -27.58 38.97
CA GLU A 34 -38.19 -26.80 39.84
C GLU A 34 -36.82 -27.48 39.99
N SER A 35 -36.81 -28.77 40.37
CA SER A 35 -35.59 -29.55 40.49
C SER A 35 -35.84 -31.07 40.36
N LEU A 36 -34.80 -31.84 40.00
CA LEU A 36 -34.81 -33.30 40.21
C LEU A 36 -34.16 -33.70 41.55
N SER A 37 -33.33 -32.82 42.10
CA SER A 37 -32.71 -32.98 43.41
C SER A 37 -32.43 -31.62 44.05
N GLY A 38 -32.69 -31.50 45.36
CA GLY A 38 -32.46 -30.25 46.10
C GLY A 38 -31.00 -29.76 46.11
N GLN A 39 -30.00 -30.64 46.04
CA GLN A 39 -28.59 -30.22 46.07
C GLN A 39 -27.70 -30.86 44.98
N TYR A 40 -27.66 -32.19 44.89
CA TYR A 40 -26.68 -32.89 44.06
C TYR A 40 -27.29 -33.93 43.14
N LEU A 41 -26.94 -33.82 41.86
CA LEU A 41 -27.29 -34.79 40.85
C LEU A 41 -26.03 -35.31 40.12
N ARG A 42 -25.76 -36.62 40.23
CA ARG A 42 -24.49 -37.20 39.78
C ARG A 42 -24.64 -38.49 38.99
N ASN A 43 -23.74 -38.69 38.03
CA ASN A 43 -23.53 -39.96 37.30
C ASN A 43 -24.78 -40.41 36.52
N PHE A 44 -25.01 -39.75 35.39
CA PHE A 44 -26.10 -40.08 34.47
C PHE A 44 -25.53 -40.47 33.12
N MET A 45 -25.96 -41.61 32.58
CA MET A 45 -25.66 -41.95 31.19
C MET A 45 -26.55 -41.11 30.26
N TYR A 46 -27.87 -41.08 30.50
CA TYR A 46 -28.83 -40.31 29.69
C TYR A 46 -29.84 -39.56 30.55
N CYS A 47 -29.98 -38.25 30.31
CA CYS A 47 -31.08 -37.42 30.80
C CYS A 47 -31.74 -36.69 29.63
N ILE A 48 -33.05 -36.87 29.47
CA ILE A 48 -33.82 -36.32 28.34
C ILE A 48 -35.08 -35.65 28.85
N ILE A 49 -35.25 -34.37 28.55
CA ILE A 49 -36.45 -33.59 28.86
C ILE A 49 -37.06 -33.08 27.56
N LYS A 50 -38.37 -33.30 27.38
CA LYS A 50 -39.09 -32.89 26.17
C LYS A 50 -40.25 -31.97 26.54
N HIS A 51 -40.32 -30.81 25.90
CA HIS A 51 -41.39 -29.83 25.99
C HIS A 51 -41.68 -29.32 27.42
N PRO A 52 -40.68 -28.89 28.22
CA PRO A 52 -40.97 -28.22 29.48
C PRO A 52 -41.48 -26.79 29.21
N THR A 53 -42.51 -26.34 29.93
CA THR A 53 -42.91 -24.93 29.87
C THR A 53 -41.89 -24.08 30.65
N LEU A 54 -41.67 -24.41 31.93
CA LEU A 54 -40.64 -23.81 32.77
C LEU A 54 -39.72 -24.87 33.37
N LEU A 55 -38.40 -24.66 33.23
CA LEU A 55 -37.36 -25.43 33.90
C LEU A 55 -36.43 -24.49 34.67
N GLU A 56 -36.53 -24.48 36.00
CA GLU A 56 -35.65 -23.67 36.86
C GLU A 56 -34.26 -24.30 36.98
N SER A 57 -34.22 -25.58 37.38
CA SER A 57 -32.98 -26.35 37.48
C SER A 57 -33.20 -27.87 37.38
N LEU A 58 -32.14 -28.63 37.08
CA LEU A 58 -32.12 -30.07 37.36
C LEU A 58 -31.59 -30.36 38.76
N SER A 59 -30.76 -29.47 39.29
CA SER A 59 -30.24 -29.55 40.66
C SER A 59 -30.07 -28.15 41.26
N GLY A 60 -30.43 -27.99 42.53
CA GLY A 60 -30.29 -26.70 43.23
C GLY A 60 -28.84 -26.18 43.33
N GLN A 61 -27.82 -27.05 43.34
CA GLN A 61 -26.42 -26.61 43.45
C GLN A 61 -25.47 -27.26 42.43
N TYR A 62 -25.39 -28.59 42.39
CA TYR A 62 -24.34 -29.30 41.67
C TYR A 62 -24.87 -30.39 40.75
N LEU A 63 -24.46 -30.30 39.49
CA LEU A 63 -24.74 -31.33 38.49
C LEU A 63 -23.43 -31.83 37.87
N ARG A 64 -23.16 -33.13 38.01
CA ARG A 64 -21.86 -33.71 37.65
C ARG A 64 -21.95 -35.03 36.91
N ASN A 65 -21.02 -35.24 35.98
CA ASN A 65 -20.75 -36.51 35.30
C ASN A 65 -21.95 -37.01 34.49
N PHE A 66 -22.11 -36.42 33.32
CA PHE A 66 -23.15 -36.79 32.37
C PHE A 66 -22.55 -37.23 31.05
N MET A 67 -22.97 -38.39 30.55
CA MET A 67 -22.64 -38.77 29.17
C MET A 67 -23.52 -37.98 28.20
N TYR A 68 -24.84 -37.97 28.40
CA TYR A 68 -25.79 -37.25 27.56
C TYR A 68 -26.85 -36.51 28.38
N CYS A 69 -26.98 -35.21 28.14
CA CYS A 69 -28.10 -34.39 28.61
C CYS A 69 -28.76 -33.70 27.42
N ILE A 70 -30.06 -33.93 27.22
CA ILE A 70 -30.80 -33.44 26.05
C ILE A 70 -32.10 -32.77 26.51
N ILE A 71 -32.27 -31.49 26.16
CA ILE A 71 -33.52 -30.75 26.36
C ILE A 71 -34.08 -30.34 25.01
N LYS A 72 -35.37 -30.60 24.80
CA LYS A 72 -36.06 -30.25 23.56
C LYS A 72 -37.23 -29.32 23.86
N GLN A 73 -37.27 -28.19 23.15
CA GLN A 73 -38.34 -27.20 23.15
C GLN A 73 -38.74 -26.71 24.56
N PRO A 74 -37.79 -26.22 25.39
CA PRO A 74 -38.16 -25.49 26.59
C PRO A 74 -38.69 -24.10 26.22
N ALA A 75 -39.79 -23.64 26.83
CA ALA A 75 -40.18 -22.25 26.67
C ALA A 75 -39.23 -21.35 27.48
N LEU A 76 -39.05 -21.63 28.77
CA LEU A 76 -38.06 -20.96 29.63
C LEU A 76 -37.15 -21.99 30.31
N LEU A 77 -35.84 -21.75 30.24
CA LEU A 77 -34.80 -22.48 30.96
C LEU A 77 -33.88 -21.48 31.69
N GLU A 78 -33.99 -21.42 33.01
CA GLU A 78 -33.14 -20.56 33.85
C GLU A 78 -31.74 -21.17 33.99
N SER A 79 -31.67 -22.43 34.41
CA SER A 79 -30.41 -23.16 34.55
C SER A 79 -30.56 -24.69 34.45
N LEU A 80 -29.47 -25.41 34.19
CA LEU A 80 -29.42 -26.84 34.51
C LEU A 80 -28.96 -27.07 35.96
N SER A 81 -28.20 -26.12 36.52
CA SER A 81 -27.76 -26.14 37.91
C SER A 81 -27.66 -24.72 38.48
N GLY A 82 -28.10 -24.53 39.73
CA GLY A 82 -28.02 -23.23 40.39
C GLY A 82 -26.60 -22.67 40.55
N GLN A 83 -25.56 -23.52 40.67
CA GLN A 83 -24.18 -23.05 40.84
C GLN A 83 -23.16 -23.68 39.89
N TYR A 84 -23.04 -25.01 39.91
CA TYR A 84 -21.94 -25.72 39.25
C TYR A 84 -22.41 -26.86 38.37
N LEU A 85 -21.95 -26.82 37.13
CA LEU A 85 -22.16 -27.91 36.19
C LEU A 85 -20.84 -28.36 35.60
N ARG A 86 -20.53 -29.66 35.77
CA ARG A 86 -19.20 -30.21 35.49
C ARG A 86 -19.25 -31.56 34.80
N ASN A 87 -18.28 -31.79 33.91
CA ASN A 87 -17.95 -33.08 33.31
C ASN A 87 -19.11 -33.65 32.48
N PHE A 88 -19.22 -33.13 31.26
CA PHE A 88 -20.22 -33.55 30.29
C PHE A 88 -19.56 -34.04 29.00
N MET A 89 -19.96 -35.21 28.53
CA MET A 89 -19.59 -35.61 27.17
C MET A 89 -20.46 -34.86 26.16
N TYR A 90 -21.78 -34.87 26.33
CA TYR A 90 -22.72 -34.18 25.45
C TYR A 90 -23.82 -33.46 26.23
N CYS A 91 -23.94 -32.16 25.98
CA CYS A 91 -25.09 -31.35 26.40
C CYS A 91 -25.74 -30.71 25.16
N ILE A 92 -27.03 -30.99 24.95
CA ILE A 92 -27.74 -30.59 23.74
C ILE A 92 -29.07 -29.93 24.12
N ILE A 93 -29.26 -28.68 23.72
CA ILE A 93 -30.54 -27.96 23.83
C ILE A 93 -31.04 -27.64 22.43
N LYS A 94 -32.30 -27.95 22.16
CA LYS A 94 -32.94 -27.69 20.87
C LYS A 94 -34.18 -26.83 21.05
N HIS A 95 -34.25 -25.72 20.31
CA HIS A 95 -35.37 -24.79 20.24
C HIS A 95 -35.80 -24.20 21.59
N PRO A 96 -34.89 -23.64 22.42
CA PRO A 96 -35.33 -22.88 23.58
C PRO A 96 -35.88 -21.52 23.14
N THR A 97 -36.99 -21.06 23.73
CA THR A 97 -37.42 -19.67 23.52
C THR A 97 -36.50 -18.73 24.29
N LEU A 98 -36.39 -18.92 25.61
CA LEU A 98 -35.45 -18.19 26.47
C LEU A 98 -34.54 -19.17 27.21
N LEU A 99 -33.23 -18.90 27.16
CA LEU A 99 -32.20 -19.58 27.93
C LEU A 99 -31.32 -18.54 28.63
N GLU A 100 -31.45 -18.43 29.96
CA GLU A 100 -30.64 -17.52 30.77
C GLU A 100 -29.21 -18.07 30.94
N SER A 101 -29.10 -19.33 31.41
CA SER A 101 -27.82 -19.99 31.60
C SER A 101 -27.91 -21.52 31.55
N LEU A 102 -26.78 -22.21 31.33
CA LEU A 102 -26.68 -23.63 31.70
C LEU A 102 -26.29 -23.80 33.18
N SER A 103 -25.61 -22.80 33.74
CA SER A 103 -25.26 -22.77 35.16
C SER A 103 -25.23 -21.33 35.68
N GLY A 104 -25.75 -21.11 36.90
CA GLY A 104 -25.74 -19.79 37.53
C GLY A 104 -24.35 -19.19 37.76
N GLN A 105 -23.30 -20.01 37.94
CA GLN A 105 -21.94 -19.48 38.14
C GLN A 105 -20.85 -20.15 37.27
N TYR A 106 -20.73 -21.47 37.31
CA TYR A 106 -19.57 -22.18 36.73
C TYR A 106 -19.95 -23.35 35.85
N LEU A 107 -19.53 -23.27 34.59
CA LEU A 107 -19.66 -24.33 33.60
C LEU A 107 -18.25 -24.85 33.22
N ARG A 108 -17.97 -26.12 33.51
CA ARG A 108 -16.60 -26.68 33.31
C ARG A 108 -16.58 -28.07 32.67
N ASN A 109 -15.57 -28.29 31.85
CA ASN A 109 -15.18 -29.60 31.31
C ASN A 109 -16.27 -30.25 30.46
N PHE A 110 -16.37 -29.81 29.21
CA PHE A 110 -17.28 -30.37 28.24
C PHE A 110 -16.55 -30.84 26.99
N MET A 111 -16.91 -32.03 26.52
CA MET A 111 -16.51 -32.45 25.19
C MET A 111 -17.37 -31.74 24.13
N TYR A 112 -18.69 -31.78 24.27
CA TYR A 112 -19.63 -31.14 23.34
C TYR A 112 -20.75 -30.40 24.07
N CYS A 113 -20.89 -29.10 23.79
CA CYS A 113 -22.04 -28.29 24.16
C CYS A 113 -22.68 -27.74 22.89
N ILE A 114 -23.95 -28.08 22.66
CA ILE A 114 -24.66 -27.77 21.41
C ILE A 114 -26.01 -27.12 21.71
N ILE A 115 -26.23 -25.91 21.21
CA ILE A 115 -27.53 -25.22 21.28
C ILE A 115 -28.01 -24.94 19.87
N LYS A 116 -29.24 -25.34 19.57
CA LYS A 116 -29.85 -25.15 18.25
C LYS A 116 -31.10 -24.29 18.35
N HIS A 117 -31.17 -23.24 17.53
CA HIS A 117 -32.32 -22.35 17.36
C HIS A 117 -32.83 -21.70 18.65
N PRO A 118 -31.98 -21.08 19.50
CA PRO A 118 -32.48 -20.27 20.60
C PRO A 118 -33.07 -18.95 20.07
N THR A 119 -34.20 -18.50 20.60
CA THR A 119 -34.65 -17.12 20.33
C THR A 119 -33.77 -16.15 21.10
N LEU A 120 -33.68 -16.29 22.42
CA LEU A 120 -32.78 -15.51 23.27
C LEU A 120 -31.86 -16.44 24.07
N LEU A 121 -30.56 -16.15 24.04
CA LEU A 121 -29.54 -16.77 24.87
C LEU A 121 -28.70 -15.68 25.55
N GLU A 122 -28.88 -15.51 26.85
CA GLU A 122 -28.10 -14.53 27.63
C GLU A 122 -26.67 -15.03 27.86
N SER A 123 -26.53 -16.25 28.39
CA SER A 123 -25.24 -16.86 28.64
C SER A 123 -25.27 -18.40 28.65
N LEU A 124 -24.11 -19.06 28.52
CA LEU A 124 -23.98 -20.46 28.96
C LEU A 124 -23.64 -20.54 30.46
N SER A 125 -23.03 -19.50 31.00
CA SER A 125 -22.70 -19.40 32.43
C SER A 125 -22.76 -17.96 32.91
N GLY A 126 -23.35 -17.74 34.10
CA GLY A 126 -23.41 -16.40 34.69
C GLY A 126 -22.05 -15.75 34.95
N GLN A 127 -20.98 -16.53 35.21
CA GLN A 127 -19.64 -15.96 35.46
C GLN A 127 -18.51 -16.61 34.67
N TYR A 128 -18.34 -17.94 34.77
CA TYR A 128 -17.15 -18.62 34.27
C TYR A 128 -17.47 -19.84 33.40
N LEU A 129 -16.99 -19.78 32.16
CA LEU A 129 -17.06 -20.87 31.20
C LEU A 129 -15.63 -21.36 30.88
N ARG A 130 -15.33 -22.62 31.21
CA ARG A 130 -13.95 -23.16 31.09
C ARG A 130 -13.88 -24.57 30.52
N ASN A 131 -12.84 -24.82 29.72
CA ASN A 131 -12.43 -26.14 29.23
C ASN A 131 -13.49 -26.83 28.37
N PHE A 132 -13.59 -26.40 27.12
CA PHE A 132 -14.49 -26.99 26.13
C PHE A 132 -13.70 -27.50 24.93
N MET A 133 -13.96 -28.73 24.52
CA MET A 133 -13.45 -29.21 23.23
C MET A 133 -14.28 -28.59 22.10
N TYR A 134 -15.61 -28.67 22.19
CA TYR A 134 -16.52 -28.11 21.19
C TYR A 134 -17.69 -27.39 21.86
N CYS A 135 -17.85 -26.11 21.53
CA CYS A 135 -19.05 -25.32 21.81
C CYS A 135 -19.67 -24.85 20.49
N ILE A 136 -20.91 -25.23 20.22
CA ILE A 136 -21.59 -25.01 18.95
C ILE A 136 -22.96 -24.40 19.19
N ILE A 137 -23.19 -23.22 18.63
CA ILE A 137 -24.51 -22.56 18.63
C ILE A 137 -24.94 -22.35 17.18
N THR A 138 -26.16 -22.75 16.85
CA THR A 138 -26.69 -22.62 15.50
C THR A 138 -28.00 -21.86 15.49
N GLN A 139 -28.08 -20.82 14.66
CA GLN A 139 -29.24 -19.96 14.43
C GLN A 139 -29.81 -19.31 15.71
N PRO A 140 -29.00 -18.66 16.56
CA PRO A 140 -29.56 -17.80 17.61
C PRO A 140 -30.15 -16.53 16.99
N VAL A 141 -31.31 -16.08 17.47
CA VAL A 141 -31.80 -14.73 17.09
C VAL A 141 -30.96 -13.69 17.83
N LEU A 142 -30.93 -13.75 19.16
CA LEU A 142 -30.07 -12.91 20.00
C LEU A 142 -29.16 -13.78 20.88
N LEU A 143 -27.87 -13.46 20.86
CA LEU A 143 -26.86 -14.01 21.76
C LEU A 143 -26.07 -12.87 22.41
N GLU A 144 -26.28 -12.64 23.71
CA GLU A 144 -25.56 -11.58 24.45
C GLU A 144 -24.13 -12.02 24.75
N SER A 145 -23.95 -13.21 25.34
CA SER A 145 -22.64 -13.76 25.65
C SER A 145 -22.61 -15.29 25.74
N LEU A 146 -21.43 -15.92 25.70
CA LEU A 146 -21.28 -17.30 26.19
C LEU A 146 -21.00 -17.32 27.70
N SER A 147 -20.46 -16.24 28.25
CA SER A 147 -20.18 -16.09 29.67
C SER A 147 -20.30 -14.64 30.11
N GLY A 148 -20.92 -14.39 31.26
CA GLY A 148 -21.05 -13.04 31.80
C GLY A 148 -19.72 -12.34 32.10
N GLN A 149 -18.65 -13.08 32.44
CA GLN A 149 -17.34 -12.46 32.74
C GLN A 149 -16.16 -13.12 32.01
N TYR A 150 -15.95 -14.42 32.19
CA TYR A 150 -14.71 -15.09 31.79
C TYR A 150 -14.94 -16.34 30.94
N LEU A 151 -14.33 -16.31 29.75
CA LEU A 151 -14.27 -17.42 28.82
C LEU A 151 -12.82 -17.86 28.62
N ARG A 152 -12.43 -19.05 29.10
CA ARG A 152 -11.04 -19.53 28.96
C ARG A 152 -10.93 -20.99 28.51
N ASN A 153 -9.96 -21.31 27.66
CA ASN A 153 -9.56 -22.65 27.23
C ASN A 153 -10.60 -23.39 26.38
N PHE A 154 -10.61 -23.08 25.08
CA PHE A 154 -11.48 -23.72 24.10
C PHE A 154 -10.66 -24.25 22.93
N MET A 155 -10.92 -25.50 22.53
CA MET A 155 -10.39 -26.00 21.26
C MET A 155 -11.19 -25.43 20.09
N TYR A 156 -12.52 -25.56 20.11
CA TYR A 156 -13.41 -25.05 19.07
C TYR A 156 -14.63 -24.34 19.67
N CYS A 157 -14.82 -23.10 19.26
CA CYS A 157 -16.06 -22.35 19.47
C CYS A 157 -16.64 -21.95 18.11
N ILE A 158 -17.88 -22.38 17.83
CA ILE A 158 -18.51 -22.25 16.52
C ILE A 158 -19.92 -21.65 16.69
N ILE A 159 -20.15 -20.49 16.08
CA ILE A 159 -21.48 -19.88 15.99
C ILE A 159 -21.88 -19.79 14.53
N LYS A 160 -23.07 -20.28 14.19
CA LYS A 160 -23.59 -20.26 12.82
C LYS A 160 -24.87 -19.45 12.77
N GLN A 161 -24.94 -18.49 11.85
CA GLN A 161 -26.10 -17.69 11.52
C GLN A 161 -26.74 -16.98 12.72
N PRO A 162 -25.98 -16.25 13.57
CA PRO A 162 -26.60 -15.38 14.56
C PRO A 162 -27.23 -14.16 13.87
N THR A 163 -28.43 -13.73 14.27
CA THR A 163 -28.95 -12.44 13.82
C THR A 163 -28.18 -11.31 14.51
N LEU A 164 -28.14 -11.34 15.85
CA LEU A 164 -27.34 -10.42 16.66
C LEU A 164 -26.45 -11.20 17.63
N LEU A 165 -25.16 -10.85 17.64
CA LEU A 165 -24.18 -11.31 18.59
C LEU A 165 -23.44 -10.11 19.20
N GLU A 166 -23.71 -9.81 20.47
CA GLU A 166 -23.06 -8.70 21.18
C GLU A 166 -21.61 -9.07 21.54
N SER A 167 -21.42 -10.23 22.18
CA SER A 167 -20.10 -10.72 22.57
C SER A 167 -20.04 -12.24 22.73
N LEU A 168 -18.84 -12.84 22.75
CA LEU A 168 -18.67 -14.19 23.31
C LEU A 168 -18.44 -14.15 24.82
N SER A 169 -17.98 -13.02 25.36
CA SER A 169 -17.78 -12.82 26.79
C SER A 169 -17.98 -11.36 27.18
N GLY A 170 -18.61 -11.12 28.33
CA GLY A 170 -18.78 -9.77 28.86
C GLY A 170 -17.47 -9.02 29.15
N GLN A 171 -16.40 -9.71 29.56
CA GLN A 171 -15.12 -9.03 29.87
C GLN A 171 -13.89 -9.68 29.24
N TYR A 172 -13.63 -10.96 29.54
CA TYR A 172 -12.35 -11.59 29.21
C TYR A 172 -12.52 -12.90 28.47
N LEU A 173 -11.84 -12.98 27.34
CA LEU A 173 -11.82 -14.18 26.54
C LEU A 173 -10.37 -14.57 26.20
N ARG A 174 -9.98 -15.78 26.61
CA ARG A 174 -8.57 -16.23 26.56
C ARG A 174 -8.41 -17.67 26.10
N ASN A 175 -7.31 -17.94 25.41
CA ASN A 175 -6.82 -19.28 25.07
C ASN A 175 -7.81 -20.07 24.21
N PHE A 176 -7.86 -19.72 22.93
CA PHE A 176 -8.68 -20.41 21.94
C PHE A 176 -7.78 -20.94 20.83
N MET A 177 -7.96 -22.22 20.48
CA MET A 177 -7.35 -22.75 19.26
C MET A 177 -8.11 -22.25 18.03
N TYR A 178 -9.44 -22.41 18.03
CA TYR A 178 -10.30 -21.99 16.92
C TYR A 178 -11.57 -21.31 17.43
N CYS A 179 -11.80 -20.08 16.97
CA CYS A 179 -13.11 -19.42 17.05
C CYS A 179 -13.62 -19.13 15.64
N ILE A 180 -14.83 -19.60 15.35
CA ILE A 180 -15.43 -19.55 14.02
C ILE A 180 -16.85 -18.99 14.11
N ILE A 181 -17.09 -17.86 13.46
CA ILE A 181 -18.43 -17.29 13.30
C ILE A 181 -18.78 -17.28 11.82
N LYS A 182 -19.94 -17.84 11.47
CA LYS A 182 -20.41 -17.93 10.08
C LYS A 182 -21.72 -17.16 9.95
N GLN A 183 -21.78 -16.26 8.98
CA GLN A 183 -22.97 -15.51 8.57
C GLN A 183 -23.65 -14.75 9.71
N PRO A 184 -22.94 -13.96 10.54
CA PRO A 184 -23.61 -13.06 11.45
C PRO A 184 -24.24 -11.89 10.68
N THR A 185 -25.48 -11.50 11.02
CA THR A 185 -26.03 -10.25 10.48
C THR A 185 -25.35 -9.06 11.16
N LEU A 186 -25.37 -9.00 12.49
CA LEU A 186 -24.64 -8.01 13.29
C LEU A 186 -23.73 -8.70 14.30
N LEU A 187 -22.46 -8.29 14.33
CA LEU A 187 -21.48 -8.67 15.34
C LEU A 187 -20.81 -7.40 15.90
N GLU A 188 -21.11 -7.05 17.15
CA GLU A 188 -20.52 -5.89 17.82
C GLU A 188 -19.06 -6.20 18.24
N SER A 189 -18.86 -7.32 18.95
CA SER A 189 -17.55 -7.75 19.41
C SER A 189 -17.43 -9.26 19.65
N LEU A 190 -16.21 -9.81 19.76
CA LEU A 190 -16.01 -11.13 20.39
C LEU A 190 -15.86 -11.02 21.90
N SER A 191 -15.48 -9.86 22.43
CA SER A 191 -15.33 -9.62 23.86
C SER A 191 -15.56 -8.16 24.20
N GLY A 192 -16.27 -7.90 25.30
CA GLY A 192 -16.53 -6.54 25.76
C GLY A 192 -15.27 -5.75 26.09
N GLN A 193 -14.21 -6.38 26.60
CA GLN A 193 -12.96 -5.67 26.94
C GLN A 193 -11.68 -6.31 26.38
N TYR A 194 -11.40 -7.57 26.68
CA TYR A 194 -10.09 -8.18 26.40
C TYR A 194 -10.17 -9.54 25.69
N LEU A 195 -9.57 -9.59 24.51
CA LEU A 195 -9.29 -10.79 23.73
C LEU A 195 -7.79 -11.11 23.79
N ARG A 196 -7.38 -12.26 24.37
CA ARG A 196 -5.96 -12.68 24.40
C ARG A 196 -5.77 -14.13 23.94
N ASN A 197 -4.68 -14.40 23.22
CA ASN A 197 -4.14 -15.74 22.93
C ASN A 197 -5.06 -16.61 22.06
N PHE A 198 -5.00 -16.35 20.76
CA PHE A 198 -5.71 -17.11 19.74
C PHE A 198 -4.74 -17.69 18.71
N MET A 199 -4.92 -18.96 18.38
CA MET A 199 -4.29 -19.51 17.18
C MET A 199 -5.05 -19.05 15.93
N TYR A 200 -6.36 -19.29 15.87
CA TYR A 200 -7.20 -18.92 14.73
C TYR A 200 -8.51 -18.26 15.16
N CYS A 201 -8.77 -17.08 14.62
CA CYS A 201 -10.08 -16.44 14.65
C CYS A 201 -10.58 -16.24 13.21
N ILE A 202 -11.76 -16.80 12.90
CA ILE A 202 -12.30 -16.83 11.55
C ILE A 202 -13.75 -16.34 11.55
N ILE A 203 -14.01 -15.26 10.83
CA ILE A 203 -15.36 -14.74 10.59
C ILE A 203 -15.65 -14.84 9.08
N LYS A 204 -16.78 -15.45 8.74
CA LYS A 204 -17.20 -15.63 7.34
C LYS A 204 -18.53 -14.94 7.10
N GLN A 205 -18.59 -14.10 6.09
CA GLN A 205 -19.78 -13.41 5.60
C GLN A 205 -20.53 -12.60 6.68
N PRO A 206 -19.85 -11.75 7.48
CA PRO A 206 -20.58 -10.80 8.33
C PRO A 206 -21.22 -9.70 7.46
N THR A 207 -22.47 -9.33 7.75
CA THR A 207 -23.05 -8.14 7.13
C THR A 207 -22.42 -6.89 7.75
N LEU A 208 -22.51 -6.75 9.08
CA LEU A 208 -21.85 -5.69 9.83
C LEU A 208 -20.96 -6.29 10.93
N LEU A 209 -19.70 -5.81 10.98
CA LEU A 209 -18.76 -6.10 12.03
C LEU A 209 -18.14 -4.78 12.53
N GLU A 210 -18.51 -4.36 13.74
CA GLU A 210 -17.97 -3.15 14.37
C GLU A 210 -16.52 -3.38 14.84
N SER A 211 -16.31 -4.46 15.61
CA SER A 211 -15.00 -4.81 16.13
C SER A 211 -14.87 -6.30 16.48
N LEU A 212 -13.64 -6.81 16.68
CA LEU A 212 -13.44 -8.10 17.35
C LEU A 212 -13.34 -7.95 18.87
N SER A 213 -13.08 -6.74 19.38
CA SER A 213 -12.99 -6.47 20.82
C SER A 213 -13.31 -5.01 21.11
N GLY A 214 -14.05 -4.75 22.19
CA GLY A 214 -14.37 -3.38 22.60
C GLY A 214 -13.14 -2.52 22.93
N GLN A 215 -12.09 -3.08 23.56
CA GLN A 215 -10.89 -2.32 23.90
C GLN A 215 -9.57 -2.94 23.41
N TYR A 216 -9.29 -4.20 23.76
CA TYR A 216 -7.97 -4.80 23.53
C TYR A 216 -8.03 -6.16 22.83
N LEU A 217 -7.34 -6.21 21.69
CA LEU A 217 -7.09 -7.43 20.93
C LEU A 217 -5.58 -7.74 20.97
N ARG A 218 -5.18 -8.86 21.56
CA ARG A 218 -3.76 -9.22 21.69
C ARG A 218 -3.46 -10.68 21.35
N ASN A 219 -2.29 -10.91 20.77
CA ASN A 219 -1.68 -12.23 20.58
C ASN A 219 -2.53 -13.17 19.70
N PHE A 220 -2.48 -12.92 18.39
CA PHE A 220 -3.12 -13.77 17.38
C PHE A 220 -2.07 -14.30 16.43
N MET A 221 -2.10 -15.61 16.18
CA MET A 221 -1.33 -16.16 15.06
C MET A 221 -2.04 -15.83 13.74
N TYR A 222 -3.35 -16.12 13.65
CA TYR A 222 -4.16 -15.82 12.47
C TYR A 222 -5.51 -15.21 12.83
N CYS A 223 -5.80 -14.05 12.23
CA CYS A 223 -7.12 -13.45 12.18
C CYS A 223 -7.59 -13.36 10.73
N ILE A 224 -8.73 -13.99 10.42
CA ILE A 224 -9.22 -14.14 9.04
C ILE A 224 -10.68 -13.69 8.96
N ILE A 225 -10.95 -12.67 8.16
CA ILE A 225 -12.31 -12.21 7.85
C ILE A 225 -12.53 -12.40 6.36
N LYS A 226 -13.63 -13.06 5.98
CA LYS A 226 -13.97 -13.34 4.59
C LYS A 226 -15.33 -12.75 4.25
N HIS A 227 -15.40 -11.97 3.18
CA HIS A 227 -16.61 -11.36 2.63
C HIS A 227 -17.39 -10.51 3.64
N PRO A 228 -16.76 -9.57 4.39
CA PRO A 228 -17.54 -8.61 5.17
C PRO A 228 -18.20 -7.58 4.24
N THR A 229 -19.45 -7.23 4.47
CA THR A 229 -20.06 -6.08 3.77
C THR A 229 -19.49 -4.78 4.34
N LEU A 230 -19.61 -4.58 5.65
CA LEU A 230 -19.01 -3.46 6.37
C LEU A 230 -18.14 -3.96 7.52
N LEU A 231 -16.91 -3.46 7.59
CA LEU A 231 -15.98 -3.64 8.70
C LEU A 231 -15.43 -2.28 9.13
N GLU A 232 -15.85 -1.80 10.29
CA GLU A 232 -15.38 -0.53 10.85
C GLU A 232 -13.94 -0.66 11.38
N SER A 233 -13.72 -1.66 12.24
CA SER A 233 -12.41 -1.94 12.81
C SER A 233 -12.24 -3.41 13.24
N LEU A 234 -11.02 -3.85 13.54
CA LEU A 234 -10.82 -5.12 14.26
C LEU A 234 -10.82 -4.94 15.78
N SER A 235 -10.70 -3.72 16.30
CA SER A 235 -10.71 -3.45 17.75
C SER A 235 -11.05 -1.98 18.00
N GLY A 236 -11.80 -1.70 19.07
CA GLY A 236 -12.17 -0.33 19.43
C GLY A 236 -10.96 0.58 19.76
N GLN A 237 -9.93 0.08 20.47
CA GLN A 237 -8.78 0.93 20.85
C GLN A 237 -7.41 0.36 20.47
N TYR A 238 -7.10 -0.88 20.88
CA TYR A 238 -5.74 -1.43 20.78
C TYR A 238 -5.71 -2.79 20.13
N LEU A 239 -4.80 -2.90 19.18
CA LEU A 239 -4.53 -4.14 18.48
C LEU A 239 -3.04 -4.44 18.47
N ARG A 240 -2.65 -5.56 19.09
CA ARG A 240 -1.24 -5.89 19.33
C ARG A 240 -0.88 -7.34 19.04
N ASN A 241 0.32 -7.55 18.50
CA ASN A 241 0.96 -8.87 18.36
C ASN A 241 0.16 -9.81 17.45
N PHE A 242 0.17 -9.50 16.15
CA PHE A 242 -0.44 -10.32 15.11
C PHE A 242 0.64 -10.84 14.18
N MET A 243 0.67 -12.16 13.99
CA MET A 243 1.52 -12.73 12.95
C MET A 243 0.87 -12.52 11.58
N TYR A 244 -0.40 -12.88 11.44
CA TYR A 244 -1.17 -12.68 10.20
C TYR A 244 -2.57 -12.12 10.47
N CYS A 245 -2.88 -11.00 9.82
CA CYS A 245 -4.24 -10.51 9.64
C CYS A 245 -4.63 -10.56 8.17
N ILE A 246 -5.72 -11.24 7.85
CA ILE A 246 -6.15 -11.49 6.47
C ILE A 246 -7.62 -11.11 6.31
N ILE A 247 -7.88 -10.11 5.47
CA ILE A 247 -9.24 -9.70 5.09
C ILE A 247 -9.42 -9.98 3.60
N LYS A 248 -10.46 -10.72 3.24
CA LYS A 248 -10.75 -11.09 1.84
C LYS A 248 -12.12 -10.57 1.43
N HIS A 249 -12.17 -9.87 0.30
CA HIS A 249 -13.37 -9.33 -0.33
C HIS A 249 -14.22 -8.44 0.59
N PRO A 250 -13.66 -7.45 1.31
CA PRO A 250 -14.49 -6.47 2.00
C PRO A 250 -15.15 -5.54 0.98
N THR A 251 -16.44 -5.23 1.15
CA THR A 251 -17.05 -4.15 0.37
C THR A 251 -16.54 -2.81 0.89
N LEU A 252 -16.71 -2.54 2.18
CA LEU A 252 -16.17 -1.36 2.86
C LEU A 252 -15.33 -1.78 4.07
N LEU A 253 -14.10 -1.25 4.13
CA LEU A 253 -13.21 -1.34 5.27
C LEU A 253 -12.72 0.06 5.67
N GLU A 254 -13.23 0.57 6.79
CA GLU A 254 -12.84 1.90 7.30
C GLU A 254 -11.43 1.87 7.89
N SER A 255 -11.17 0.91 8.79
CA SER A 255 -9.88 0.76 9.46
C SER A 255 -9.57 -0.68 9.91
N LEU A 256 -8.32 -0.99 10.21
CA LEU A 256 -7.99 -2.22 10.94
C LEU A 256 -8.11 -2.06 12.47
N SER A 257 -8.11 -0.84 13.01
CA SER A 257 -8.26 -0.59 14.45
C SER A 257 -8.71 0.85 14.66
N GLY A 258 -9.49 1.11 15.72
CA GLY A 258 -9.89 2.47 16.08
C GLY A 258 -8.70 3.41 16.31
N GLN A 259 -7.76 3.09 17.21
CA GLN A 259 -6.70 4.05 17.59
C GLN A 259 -5.25 3.57 17.38
N HIS A 260 -4.91 2.34 17.80
CA HIS A 260 -3.53 1.89 17.87
C HIS A 260 -3.30 0.48 17.31
N LEU A 261 -2.39 0.38 16.34
CA LEU A 261 -1.82 -0.90 15.87
C LEU A 261 -0.35 -1.01 16.25
N ARG A 262 0.01 -2.16 16.84
CA ARG A 262 1.40 -2.49 17.18
C ARG A 262 1.75 -3.92 16.86
N ASN A 263 2.98 -4.13 16.39
CA ASN A 263 3.62 -5.45 16.26
C ASN A 263 2.84 -6.38 15.32
N PHE A 264 2.91 -6.05 14.02
CA PHE A 264 2.35 -6.86 12.96
C PHE A 264 3.43 -7.36 12.05
N MET A 265 3.43 -8.66 11.82
CA MET A 265 4.32 -9.24 10.82
C MET A 265 3.71 -9.07 9.43
N TYR A 266 2.47 -9.53 9.23
CA TYR A 266 1.79 -9.45 7.94
C TYR A 266 0.33 -9.00 8.08
N CYS A 267 -0.05 -7.99 7.30
CA CYS A 267 -1.45 -7.73 6.97
C CYS A 267 -1.68 -7.87 5.47
N ILE A 268 -2.73 -8.60 5.14
CA ILE A 268 -3.09 -8.97 3.77
C ILE A 268 -4.55 -8.63 3.54
N ILE A 269 -4.81 -7.67 2.66
CA ILE A 269 -6.16 -7.30 2.22
C ILE A 269 -6.29 -7.67 0.75
N LYS A 270 -7.30 -8.48 0.42
CA LYS A 270 -7.53 -8.94 -0.95
C LYS A 270 -8.89 -8.47 -1.44
N GLN A 271 -8.90 -7.83 -2.61
CA GLN A 271 -10.08 -7.34 -3.31
C GLN A 271 -11.00 -6.47 -2.44
N PRO A 272 -10.49 -5.44 -1.74
CA PRO A 272 -11.36 -4.45 -1.13
C PRO A 272 -12.01 -3.59 -2.22
N ALA A 273 -13.32 -3.35 -2.14
CA ALA A 273 -13.94 -2.35 -3.01
C ALA A 273 -13.52 -0.95 -2.55
N LEU A 274 -13.73 -0.63 -1.27
CA LEU A 274 -13.24 0.59 -0.64
C LEU A 274 -12.41 0.27 0.62
N LEU A 275 -11.23 0.87 0.72
CA LEU A 275 -10.39 0.87 1.90
C LEU A 275 -9.98 2.31 2.24
N GLU A 276 -10.56 2.86 3.31
CA GLU A 276 -10.34 4.26 3.70
C GLU A 276 -9.00 4.45 4.43
N SER A 277 -8.69 3.56 5.36
CA SER A 277 -7.45 3.64 6.13
C SER A 277 -7.03 2.29 6.69
N LEU A 278 -5.76 2.18 7.11
CA LEU A 278 -5.33 1.05 7.94
C LEU A 278 -5.44 1.35 9.45
N SER A 279 -5.54 2.61 9.87
CA SER A 279 -5.61 2.99 11.28
C SER A 279 -6.13 4.41 11.50
N GLY A 280 -6.85 4.64 12.59
CA GLY A 280 -7.29 5.99 12.96
C GLY A 280 -6.18 6.96 13.39
N GLN A 281 -5.16 6.53 14.15
CA GLN A 281 -4.16 7.47 14.69
C GLN A 281 -2.70 6.97 14.70
N TYR A 282 -2.42 5.80 15.28
CA TYR A 282 -1.04 5.37 15.53
C TYR A 282 -0.73 3.98 15.00
N LEU A 283 0.38 3.91 14.26
CA LEU A 283 0.94 2.69 13.69
C LEU A 283 2.39 2.56 14.16
N ARG A 284 2.75 1.42 14.76
CA ARG A 284 4.14 1.09 15.09
C ARG A 284 4.45 -0.37 14.78
N ASN A 285 5.69 -0.63 14.35
CA ASN A 285 6.23 -1.98 14.16
C ASN A 285 5.39 -2.83 13.20
N PHE A 286 5.07 -2.28 12.04
CA PHE A 286 4.42 -3.01 10.95
C PHE A 286 5.46 -3.39 9.92
N MET A 287 5.73 -4.69 9.78
CA MET A 287 6.71 -5.16 8.82
C MET A 287 6.15 -5.11 7.40
N TYR A 288 5.10 -5.88 7.12
CA TYR A 288 4.57 -6.02 5.75
C TYR A 288 3.07 -5.72 5.67
N CYS A 289 2.70 -4.77 4.82
CA CYS A 289 1.33 -4.58 4.36
C CYS A 289 1.21 -4.95 2.88
N ILE A 290 0.25 -5.83 2.55
CA ILE A 290 0.02 -6.33 1.20
C ILE A 290 -1.46 -6.12 0.84
N ILE A 291 -1.71 -5.27 -0.14
CA ILE A 291 -3.05 -5.01 -0.66
C ILE A 291 -3.10 -5.49 -2.11
N LYS A 292 -4.09 -6.32 -2.43
CA LYS A 292 -4.25 -6.89 -3.79
C LYS A 292 -5.60 -6.51 -4.35
N HIS A 293 -5.62 -5.94 -5.54
CA HIS A 293 -6.80 -5.54 -6.30
C HIS A 293 -7.76 -4.60 -5.55
N PRO A 294 -7.29 -3.52 -4.90
CA PRO A 294 -8.22 -2.53 -4.37
C PRO A 294 -8.89 -1.76 -5.53
N THR A 295 -10.19 -1.51 -5.43
CA THR A 295 -10.86 -0.61 -6.38
C THR A 295 -10.49 0.84 -6.05
N LEU A 296 -10.70 1.25 -4.79
CA LEU A 296 -10.28 2.53 -4.24
C LEU A 296 -9.49 2.31 -2.93
N LEU A 297 -8.37 3.04 -2.79
CA LEU A 297 -7.49 2.98 -1.63
C LEU A 297 -7.12 4.38 -1.16
N GLU A 298 -7.43 4.66 0.10
CA GLU A 298 -7.05 5.90 0.77
C GLU A 298 -6.10 5.62 1.96
N SER A 299 -5.24 6.59 2.27
CA SER A 299 -4.52 6.77 3.54
C SER A 299 -3.88 5.52 4.19
N LEU A 300 -2.72 5.09 3.68
CA LEU A 300 -1.76 4.21 4.35
C LEU A 300 -0.56 4.96 4.96
N ARG A 301 -0.40 4.95 6.29
CA ARG A 301 0.75 5.58 6.97
C ARG A 301 1.70 4.56 7.60
N ASN A 302 2.98 4.90 7.80
CA ASN A 302 3.92 4.20 8.71
C ASN A 302 4.12 2.67 8.52
N PHE A 303 4.42 2.20 7.31
CA PHE A 303 4.87 0.81 7.10
C PHE A 303 6.35 0.73 6.78
N MET A 304 7.01 -0.33 7.24
CA MET A 304 8.37 -0.61 6.80
C MET A 304 8.37 -1.08 5.34
N TYR A 305 7.46 -2.01 4.99
CA TYR A 305 7.25 -2.52 3.64
C TYR A 305 5.77 -2.45 3.24
N CYS A 306 5.46 -1.78 2.13
CA CYS A 306 4.13 -1.72 1.54
C CYS A 306 4.16 -2.28 0.11
N ILE A 307 3.23 -3.19 -0.19
CA ILE A 307 3.06 -3.78 -1.53
C ILE A 307 1.60 -3.66 -1.95
N ILE A 308 1.35 -2.91 -3.02
CA ILE A 308 0.03 -2.76 -3.62
C ILE A 308 0.07 -3.39 -5.02
N LYS A 309 -0.85 -4.31 -5.31
CA LYS A 309 -0.93 -4.99 -6.60
C LYS A 309 -2.26 -4.70 -7.26
N GLN A 310 -2.21 -4.24 -8.52
CA GLN A 310 -3.35 -3.99 -9.39
C GLN A 310 -4.43 -3.09 -8.75
N PRO A 311 -4.08 -1.91 -8.19
CA PRO A 311 -5.10 -0.95 -7.81
C PRO A 311 -5.78 -0.37 -9.07
N ALA A 312 -7.10 -0.22 -9.06
CA ALA A 312 -7.80 0.49 -10.12
C ALA A 312 -7.54 2.01 -9.97
N LEU A 313 -7.88 2.56 -8.81
CA LEU A 313 -7.60 3.95 -8.45
C LEU A 313 -6.82 4.04 -7.14
N LEU A 314 -5.82 4.92 -7.11
CA LEU A 314 -5.06 5.26 -5.92
C LEU A 314 -4.88 6.79 -5.86
N GLU A 315 -5.74 7.44 -5.08
CA GLU A 315 -5.76 8.91 -4.93
C GLU A 315 -4.62 9.40 -4.03
N SER A 316 -4.54 8.88 -2.80
CA SER A 316 -3.41 9.14 -1.92
C SER A 316 -3.21 8.05 -0.85
N LEU A 317 -1.97 7.61 -0.62
CA LEU A 317 -1.64 6.81 0.57
C LEU A 317 -1.55 7.67 1.83
N SER A 318 -1.72 8.99 1.76
CA SER A 318 -1.87 9.80 2.97
C SER A 318 -2.38 11.17 2.58
N GLY A 319 -3.25 11.76 3.40
CA GLY A 319 -3.66 13.15 3.24
C GLY A 319 -2.49 14.13 3.12
N GLN A 320 -1.83 14.50 4.24
CA GLN A 320 -0.77 15.53 4.18
C GLN A 320 0.66 14.99 4.10
N TYR A 321 1.00 13.96 4.86
CA TYR A 321 2.39 13.51 5.01
C TYR A 321 2.52 11.99 4.95
N LEU A 322 3.42 11.52 4.10
CA LEU A 322 3.90 10.15 4.10
C LEU A 322 5.40 10.13 4.35
N ARG A 323 5.83 9.44 5.40
CA ARG A 323 7.22 9.46 5.87
C ARG A 323 7.73 8.06 6.22
N ASN A 324 9.04 7.88 6.08
CA ASN A 324 9.81 6.80 6.70
C ASN A 324 9.41 5.38 6.26
N PHE A 325 9.42 5.13 4.95
CA PHE A 325 9.28 3.78 4.42
C PHE A 325 10.63 3.24 4.00
N MET A 326 10.89 1.97 4.32
CA MET A 326 12.04 1.29 3.73
C MET A 326 11.71 0.93 2.28
N TYR A 327 10.53 0.34 2.03
CA TYR A 327 10.13 -0.10 0.70
C TYR A 327 8.64 0.17 0.44
N CYS A 328 8.36 0.81 -0.70
CA CYS A 328 7.03 0.90 -1.29
C CYS A 328 7.07 0.33 -2.72
N ILE A 329 6.21 -0.66 -2.98
CA ILE A 329 6.12 -1.31 -4.30
C ILE A 329 4.68 -1.29 -4.78
N ILE A 330 4.45 -0.66 -5.93
CA ILE A 330 3.15 -0.65 -6.60
C ILE A 330 3.29 -1.34 -7.95
N LYS A 331 2.42 -2.32 -8.21
CA LYS A 331 2.44 -3.09 -9.46
C LYS A 331 1.12 -2.90 -10.19
N GLN A 332 1.20 -2.51 -11.46
CA GLN A 332 0.08 -2.38 -12.39
C GLN A 332 -1.06 -1.49 -11.88
N PRO A 333 -0.81 -0.25 -11.39
CA PRO A 333 -1.90 0.68 -11.13
C PRO A 333 -2.53 1.14 -12.45
N ALA A 334 -3.85 1.20 -12.52
CA ALA A 334 -4.51 1.84 -13.67
C ALA A 334 -4.34 3.36 -13.56
N LEU A 335 -4.82 3.97 -12.47
CA LEU A 335 -4.60 5.38 -12.16
C LEU A 335 -3.91 5.53 -10.80
N LEU A 336 -2.84 6.35 -10.76
CA LEU A 336 -2.20 6.81 -9.53
C LEU A 336 -2.06 8.33 -9.56
N GLU A 337 -2.85 9.02 -8.75
CA GLU A 337 -2.81 10.49 -8.64
C GLU A 337 -1.62 10.92 -7.78
N SER A 338 -1.52 10.36 -6.57
CA SER A 338 -0.41 10.64 -5.66
C SER A 338 -0.15 9.52 -4.65
N LEU A 339 1.06 9.42 -4.11
CA LEU A 339 1.30 8.65 -2.87
C LEU A 339 1.01 9.49 -1.62
N SER A 340 1.02 10.81 -1.74
CA SER A 340 0.72 11.72 -0.65
C SER A 340 0.15 13.03 -1.18
N GLY A 341 -0.87 13.57 -0.53
CA GLY A 341 -1.49 14.82 -0.96
C GLY A 341 -0.55 16.04 -0.87
N GLN A 342 0.44 16.07 0.03
CA GLN A 342 1.42 17.17 0.07
C GLN A 342 2.88 16.73 0.11
N TYR A 343 3.29 15.92 1.08
CA TYR A 343 4.72 15.61 1.31
C TYR A 343 5.02 14.11 1.39
N LEU A 344 5.96 13.68 0.56
CA LEU A 344 6.57 12.36 0.63
C LEU A 344 8.04 12.49 1.04
N ARG A 345 8.43 11.89 2.18
CA ARG A 345 9.79 12.03 2.71
C ARG A 345 10.41 10.72 3.17
N ASN A 346 11.72 10.58 2.99
CA ASN A 346 12.55 9.54 3.59
C ASN A 346 12.13 8.13 3.16
N PHE A 347 12.45 7.78 1.92
CA PHE A 347 12.25 6.44 1.39
C PHE A 347 13.58 5.83 0.99
N MET A 348 13.82 4.59 1.39
CA MET A 348 14.96 3.86 0.81
C MET A 348 14.64 3.42 -0.61
N TYR A 349 13.47 2.81 -0.84
CA TYR A 349 13.06 2.33 -2.14
C TYR A 349 11.58 2.63 -2.43
N CYS A 350 11.33 3.27 -3.58
CA CYS A 350 10.00 3.39 -4.17
C CYS A 350 10.03 2.81 -5.58
N ILE A 351 9.20 1.80 -5.84
CA ILE A 351 9.18 1.07 -7.10
C ILE A 351 7.75 1.01 -7.65
N ILE A 352 7.52 1.60 -8.82
CA ILE A 352 6.27 1.49 -9.56
C ILE A 352 6.53 0.72 -10.85
N LYS A 353 5.71 -0.31 -11.10
CA LYS A 353 5.83 -1.15 -12.30
C LYS A 353 4.53 -1.11 -13.10
N HIS A 354 4.62 -0.79 -14.37
CA HIS A 354 3.54 -0.77 -15.35
C HIS A 354 2.34 0.12 -14.95
N PRO A 355 2.52 1.38 -14.52
CA PRO A 355 1.39 2.27 -14.35
C PRO A 355 0.80 2.65 -15.71
N THR A 356 -0.53 2.72 -15.81
CA THR A 356 -1.18 3.25 -17.02
C THR A 356 -1.08 4.77 -16.99
N LEU A 357 -1.64 5.40 -15.96
CA LEU A 357 -1.49 6.83 -15.69
C LEU A 357 -0.88 7.05 -14.30
N LEU A 358 0.14 7.91 -14.24
CA LEU A 358 0.75 8.40 -13.01
C LEU A 358 0.88 9.92 -13.08
N GLU A 359 0.04 10.64 -12.32
CA GLU A 359 0.07 12.11 -12.28
C GLU A 359 1.26 12.60 -11.44
N SER A 360 1.38 12.09 -10.20
CA SER A 360 2.47 12.43 -9.31
C SER A 360 2.79 11.32 -8.30
N LEU A 361 4.00 11.32 -7.71
CA LEU A 361 4.22 10.57 -6.45
C LEU A 361 3.83 11.42 -5.23
N SER A 362 3.77 12.74 -5.37
CA SER A 362 3.32 13.65 -4.30
C SER A 362 2.73 14.93 -4.88
N GLY A 363 1.66 15.43 -4.25
CA GLY A 363 1.02 16.67 -4.69
C GLY A 363 1.93 17.90 -4.65
N GLN A 364 2.88 17.99 -3.72
CA GLN A 364 3.79 19.16 -3.64
C GLN A 364 5.28 18.80 -3.56
N TYR A 365 5.69 17.97 -2.59
CA TYR A 365 7.11 17.76 -2.28
C TYR A 365 7.51 16.29 -2.16
N LEU A 366 8.49 15.89 -2.95
CA LEU A 366 9.22 14.63 -2.83
C LEU A 366 10.62 14.90 -2.29
N ARG A 367 10.99 14.32 -1.13
CA ARG A 367 12.32 14.54 -0.54
C ARG A 367 12.98 13.26 -0.02
N ASN A 368 14.29 13.17 -0.19
CA ASN A 368 15.16 12.18 0.43
C ASN A 368 14.81 10.74 0.05
N PHE A 369 15.22 10.37 -1.17
CA PHE A 369 15.08 9.01 -1.67
C PHE A 369 16.44 8.42 -2.01
N MET A 370 16.70 7.19 -1.56
CA MET A 370 17.85 6.46 -2.09
C MET A 370 17.56 5.97 -3.52
N TYR A 371 16.41 5.31 -3.72
CA TYR A 371 16.01 4.80 -5.02
C TYR A 371 14.54 5.09 -5.33
N CYS A 372 14.29 5.75 -6.46
CA CYS A 372 12.98 5.86 -7.09
C CYS A 372 13.05 5.22 -8.48
N ILE A 373 12.24 4.18 -8.71
CA ILE A 373 12.27 3.39 -9.94
C ILE A 373 10.86 3.27 -10.51
N ILE A 374 10.68 3.74 -11.74
CA ILE A 374 9.44 3.56 -12.51
C ILE A 374 9.75 2.74 -13.76
N LYS A 375 8.99 1.67 -13.99
CA LYS A 375 9.15 0.79 -15.14
C LYS A 375 7.88 0.80 -15.98
N GLN A 376 8.03 1.06 -17.27
CA GLN A 376 6.98 0.99 -18.28
C GLN A 376 5.73 1.80 -17.93
N PRO A 377 5.84 3.10 -17.59
CA PRO A 377 4.66 3.95 -17.51
C PRO A 377 4.10 4.22 -18.91
N THR A 378 2.78 4.21 -19.07
CA THR A 378 2.17 4.67 -20.33
C THR A 378 2.24 6.19 -20.36
N LEU A 379 1.62 6.85 -19.38
CA LEU A 379 1.70 8.29 -19.15
C LEU A 379 2.26 8.59 -17.75
N LEU A 380 3.24 9.48 -17.69
CA LEU A 380 3.78 10.06 -16.46
C LEU A 380 3.85 11.58 -16.59
N GLU A 381 3.01 12.30 -15.85
CA GLU A 381 3.01 13.77 -15.85
C GLU A 381 4.17 14.31 -15.02
N SER A 382 4.30 13.85 -13.76
CA SER A 382 5.37 14.27 -12.87
C SER A 382 5.72 13.22 -11.81
N LEU A 383 6.90 13.31 -11.18
CA LEU A 383 7.14 12.63 -9.90
C LEU A 383 6.66 13.50 -8.73
N SER A 384 6.53 14.81 -8.91
CA SER A 384 6.00 15.72 -7.89
C SER A 384 5.37 16.95 -8.53
N GLY A 385 4.24 17.41 -7.98
CA GLY A 385 3.56 18.60 -8.47
C GLY A 385 4.41 19.88 -8.42
N GLN A 386 5.32 20.03 -7.45
CA GLN A 386 6.17 21.24 -7.36
C GLN A 386 7.67 20.96 -7.20
N TYR A 387 8.07 20.19 -6.19
CA TYR A 387 9.48 20.07 -5.80
C TYR A 387 9.96 18.62 -5.61
N LEU A 388 11.00 18.26 -6.35
CA LEU A 388 11.77 17.03 -6.18
C LEU A 388 13.15 17.37 -5.61
N ARG A 389 13.51 16.82 -4.44
CA ARG A 389 14.82 17.11 -3.82
C ARG A 389 15.51 15.87 -3.24
N ASN A 390 16.83 15.82 -3.39
CA ASN A 390 17.72 14.86 -2.73
C ASN A 390 17.41 13.40 -3.09
N PHE A 391 17.88 12.99 -4.27
CA PHE A 391 17.78 11.61 -4.74
C PHE A 391 19.16 11.07 -5.02
N MET A 392 19.45 9.87 -4.54
CA MET A 392 20.67 9.17 -4.97
C MET A 392 20.45 8.59 -6.37
N TYR A 393 19.34 7.88 -6.58
CA TYR A 393 18.98 7.32 -7.88
C TYR A 393 17.51 7.57 -8.23
N CYS A 394 17.28 8.18 -9.39
CA CYS A 394 15.98 8.24 -10.05
C CYS A 394 16.07 7.56 -11.42
N ILE A 395 15.28 6.50 -11.62
CA ILE A 395 15.37 5.64 -12.81
C ILE A 395 13.99 5.45 -13.41
N ILE A 396 13.81 5.89 -14.65
CA ILE A 396 12.60 5.63 -15.45
C ILE A 396 13.00 4.78 -16.65
N LYS A 397 12.30 3.67 -16.86
CA LYS A 397 12.57 2.73 -17.96
C LYS A 397 11.34 2.59 -18.84
N HIS A 398 11.51 2.82 -20.14
CA HIS A 398 10.51 2.65 -21.19
C HIS A 398 9.20 3.45 -20.95
N PRO A 399 9.24 4.76 -20.63
CA PRO A 399 8.03 5.56 -20.62
C PRO A 399 7.51 5.77 -22.05
N THR A 400 6.19 5.72 -22.25
CA THR A 400 5.62 6.11 -23.54
C THR A 400 5.62 7.64 -23.62
N LEU A 401 4.94 8.31 -22.70
CA LEU A 401 4.98 9.75 -22.53
C LEU A 401 5.48 10.11 -21.12
N LEU A 402 6.42 11.04 -21.06
CA LEU A 402 6.90 11.68 -19.83
C LEU A 402 6.94 13.20 -20.02
N GLU A 403 6.03 13.92 -19.36
CA GLU A 403 5.98 15.39 -19.43
C GLU A 403 7.12 16.02 -18.60
N SER A 404 7.23 15.62 -17.33
CA SER A 404 8.27 16.12 -16.44
C SER A 404 8.63 15.14 -15.32
N LEU A 405 9.77 15.34 -14.64
CA LEU A 405 9.99 14.72 -13.32
C LEU A 405 9.46 15.59 -12.19
N SER A 406 9.28 16.90 -12.41
CA SER A 406 8.71 17.83 -11.43
C SER A 406 8.05 19.02 -12.12
N GLY A 407 6.90 19.46 -11.60
CA GLY A 407 6.19 20.61 -12.16
C GLY A 407 6.98 21.93 -12.11
N GLN A 408 7.85 22.15 -11.10
CA GLN A 408 8.63 23.39 -11.01
C GLN A 408 10.13 23.18 -10.78
N TYR A 409 10.52 22.46 -9.73
CA TYR A 409 11.92 22.40 -9.28
C TYR A 409 12.43 20.99 -9.04
N LEU A 410 13.54 20.66 -9.72
CA LEU A 410 14.29 19.43 -9.56
C LEU A 410 15.69 19.76 -9.02
N ARG A 411 16.03 19.29 -7.82
CA ARG A 411 17.32 19.64 -7.17
C ARG A 411 18.02 18.45 -6.53
N ASN A 412 19.35 18.44 -6.64
CA ASN A 412 20.26 17.53 -5.91
C ASN A 412 20.03 16.05 -6.25
N PHE A 413 20.53 15.64 -7.41
CA PHE A 413 20.49 14.25 -7.84
C PHE A 413 21.91 13.74 -8.06
N MET A 414 22.22 12.57 -7.51
CA MET A 414 23.46 11.90 -7.88
C MET A 414 23.31 11.25 -9.26
N TYR A 415 22.23 10.50 -9.47
CA TYR A 415 21.92 9.88 -10.76
C TYR A 415 20.45 10.07 -11.15
N CYS A 416 20.22 10.65 -12.33
CA CYS A 416 18.94 10.62 -13.02
C CYS A 416 19.12 9.87 -14.34
N ILE A 417 18.35 8.80 -14.54
CA ILE A 417 18.49 7.90 -15.69
C ILE A 417 17.12 7.64 -16.31
N ILE A 418 16.97 8.03 -17.58
CA ILE A 418 15.80 7.72 -18.39
C ILE A 418 16.26 6.83 -19.56
N LYS A 419 15.60 5.69 -19.72
CA LYS A 419 15.91 4.73 -20.80
C LYS A 419 14.70 4.55 -21.69
N GLN A 420 14.92 4.72 -23.00
CA GLN A 420 13.96 4.48 -24.08
C GLN A 420 12.61 5.19 -23.87
N PRO A 421 12.58 6.51 -23.62
CA PRO A 421 11.32 7.25 -23.70
C PRO A 421 10.87 7.36 -25.16
N THR A 422 9.56 7.23 -25.42
CA THR A 422 9.03 7.56 -26.75
C THR A 422 8.97 9.08 -26.90
N LEU A 423 8.29 9.75 -25.98
CA LEU A 423 8.27 11.21 -25.87
C LEU A 423 8.70 11.65 -24.47
N LEU A 424 9.63 12.61 -24.41
CA LEU A 424 10.05 13.30 -23.21
C LEU A 424 10.04 14.82 -23.46
N GLU A 425 9.08 15.53 -22.85
CA GLU A 425 8.98 16.99 -23.00
C GLU A 425 10.08 17.69 -22.18
N SER A 426 10.19 17.34 -20.89
CA SER A 426 11.20 17.92 -20.00
C SER A 426 11.56 17.02 -18.82
N LEU A 427 12.68 17.30 -18.13
CA LEU A 427 12.89 16.74 -16.79
C LEU A 427 12.28 17.64 -15.69
N SER A 428 12.03 18.92 -15.98
CA SER A 428 11.38 19.84 -15.03
C SER A 428 10.69 20.99 -15.76
N GLY A 429 9.54 21.43 -15.25
CA GLY A 429 8.80 22.54 -15.83
C GLY A 429 9.56 23.88 -15.83
N GLN A 430 10.33 24.20 -14.78
CA GLN A 430 11.06 25.49 -14.71
C GLN A 430 12.55 25.36 -14.42
N TYR A 431 12.94 24.68 -13.34
CA TYR A 431 14.31 24.72 -12.84
C TYR A 431 14.87 23.35 -12.53
N LEU A 432 16.05 23.10 -13.08
CA LEU A 432 16.82 21.91 -12.82
C LEU A 432 18.23 22.27 -12.35
N ARG A 433 18.59 21.82 -11.14
CA ARG A 433 19.86 22.21 -10.49
C ARG A 433 20.57 21.06 -9.80
N ASN A 434 21.90 21.07 -9.87
CA ASN A 434 22.80 20.21 -9.09
C ASN A 434 22.62 18.71 -9.40
N PHE A 435 23.14 18.30 -10.56
CA PHE A 435 23.15 16.91 -10.99
C PHE A 435 24.59 16.44 -11.15
N MET A 436 24.93 15.31 -10.53
CA MET A 436 26.22 14.67 -10.81
C MET A 436 26.13 13.96 -12.17
N TYR A 437 25.11 13.12 -12.36
CA TYR A 437 24.85 12.45 -13.63
C TYR A 437 23.38 12.56 -14.06
N CYS A 438 23.17 13.04 -15.27
CA CYS A 438 21.91 12.95 -15.99
C CYS A 438 22.12 12.19 -17.28
N ILE A 439 21.40 11.08 -17.45
CA ILE A 439 21.60 10.15 -18.56
C ILE A 439 20.27 9.83 -19.22
N ILE A 440 20.12 10.19 -20.48
CA ILE A 440 18.99 9.81 -21.31
C ILE A 440 19.51 8.90 -22.42
N LYS A 441 18.92 7.71 -22.55
CA LYS A 441 19.31 6.72 -23.56
C LYS A 441 18.15 6.46 -24.49
N GLN A 442 18.38 6.58 -25.79
CA GLN A 442 17.47 6.24 -26.87
C GLN A 442 16.09 6.92 -26.77
N PRO A 443 16.00 8.25 -26.56
CA PRO A 443 14.72 8.92 -26.71
C PRO A 443 14.32 8.95 -28.19
N ALA A 444 13.06 8.69 -28.53
CA ALA A 444 12.59 8.97 -29.88
C ALA A 444 12.46 10.48 -30.07
N LEU A 445 11.72 11.16 -29.20
CA LEU A 445 11.64 12.62 -29.14
C LEU A 445 12.02 13.13 -27.74
N LEU A 446 12.88 14.14 -27.70
CA LEU A 446 13.24 14.91 -26.51
C LEU A 446 13.18 16.40 -26.82
N GLU A 447 12.16 17.10 -26.31
CA GLU A 447 12.02 18.55 -26.56
C GLU A 447 13.06 19.36 -25.78
N SER A 448 13.16 19.09 -24.47
CA SER A 448 14.12 19.77 -23.60
C SER A 448 14.51 18.94 -22.37
N LEU A 449 15.57 19.33 -21.65
CA LEU A 449 15.79 18.82 -20.28
C LEU A 449 15.10 19.71 -19.23
N SER A 450 14.80 20.97 -19.53
CA SER A 450 14.08 21.87 -18.62
C SER A 450 13.39 23.00 -19.38
N GLY A 451 12.22 23.43 -18.92
CA GLY A 451 11.48 24.54 -19.55
C GLY A 451 12.21 25.89 -19.52
N GLN A 452 12.90 26.26 -18.43
CA GLN A 452 13.57 27.58 -18.36
C GLN A 452 15.06 27.52 -18.01
N TYR A 453 15.44 26.86 -16.90
CA TYR A 453 16.78 26.97 -16.35
C TYR A 453 17.40 25.62 -16.00
N LEU A 454 18.63 25.46 -16.47
CA LEU A 454 19.42 24.28 -16.24
C LEU A 454 20.82 24.66 -15.74
N ARG A 455 21.14 24.25 -14.50
CA ARG A 455 22.36 24.70 -13.83
C ARG A 455 23.11 23.60 -13.09
N ASN A 456 24.43 23.69 -13.08
CA ASN A 456 25.33 22.90 -12.25
C ASN A 456 25.22 21.39 -12.51
N PHE A 457 25.82 20.97 -13.62
CA PHE A 457 25.93 19.57 -14.00
C PHE A 457 27.38 19.16 -14.10
N MET A 458 27.70 18.01 -13.51
CA MET A 458 28.99 17.38 -13.77
C MET A 458 28.93 16.64 -15.11
N TYR A 459 27.93 15.80 -15.31
CA TYR A 459 27.72 15.05 -16.54
C TYR A 459 26.27 15.08 -17.00
N CYS A 460 26.04 15.56 -18.22
CA CYS A 460 24.81 15.35 -18.96
C CYS A 460 25.11 14.54 -20.22
N ILE A 461 24.44 13.39 -20.37
CA ILE A 461 24.72 12.43 -21.43
C ILE A 461 23.41 12.04 -22.10
N ILE A 462 23.28 12.36 -23.39
CA ILE A 462 22.17 11.92 -24.23
C ILE A 462 22.76 10.96 -25.28
N LYS A 463 22.24 9.74 -25.34
CA LYS A 463 22.70 8.72 -26.30
C LYS A 463 21.59 8.36 -27.25
N GLN A 464 21.85 8.41 -28.54
CA GLN A 464 20.99 7.98 -29.63
C GLN A 464 19.59 8.62 -29.61
N PRO A 465 19.46 9.96 -29.47
CA PRO A 465 18.16 10.58 -29.70
C PRO A 465 17.79 10.51 -31.18
N ALA A 466 16.53 10.21 -31.51
CA ALA A 466 16.08 10.37 -32.89
C ALA A 466 15.94 11.88 -33.19
N LEU A 467 15.13 12.58 -32.39
CA LEU A 467 15.00 14.03 -32.41
C LEU A 467 15.32 14.65 -31.04
N LEU A 468 16.09 15.73 -31.05
CA LEU A 468 16.40 16.56 -29.88
C LEU A 468 16.30 18.05 -30.27
N ASP A 469 15.29 18.76 -29.76
CA ASP A 469 15.05 20.16 -30.12
C ASP A 469 16.06 21.07 -29.38
N SER A 470 16.15 20.92 -28.05
CA SER A 470 17.10 21.69 -27.24
C SER A 470 17.50 20.97 -25.95
N LEU A 471 18.57 21.43 -25.28
CA LEU A 471 18.83 20.99 -23.89
C LEU A 471 18.03 21.82 -22.87
N SER A 472 17.62 23.05 -23.18
CA SER A 472 16.79 23.89 -22.30
C SER A 472 16.09 25.00 -23.07
N GLY A 473 14.91 25.41 -22.59
CA GLY A 473 14.15 26.50 -23.22
C GLY A 473 14.81 27.89 -23.17
N GLN A 474 15.48 28.28 -22.07
CA GLN A 474 16.09 29.64 -21.99
C GLN A 474 17.56 29.67 -21.55
N TYR A 475 17.95 29.00 -20.46
CA TYR A 475 19.27 29.18 -19.85
C TYR A 475 19.96 27.87 -19.46
N LEU A 476 21.16 27.67 -20.00
CA LEU A 476 22.10 26.62 -19.61
C LEU A 476 23.36 27.23 -18.99
N ARG A 477 23.69 26.80 -17.76
CA ARG A 477 24.88 27.30 -17.05
C ARG A 477 25.63 26.20 -16.30
N ASN A 478 26.95 26.31 -16.28
CA ASN A 478 27.86 25.55 -15.41
C ASN A 478 27.78 24.05 -15.67
N PHE A 479 28.44 23.64 -16.73
CA PHE A 479 28.57 22.25 -17.15
C PHE A 479 30.02 21.84 -17.19
N MET A 480 30.36 20.74 -16.53
CA MET A 480 31.67 20.14 -16.73
C MET A 480 31.69 19.34 -18.04
N TYR A 481 30.71 18.46 -18.23
CA TYR A 481 30.56 17.68 -19.46
C TYR A 481 29.11 17.64 -19.95
N CYS A 482 28.90 18.07 -21.18
CA CYS A 482 27.68 17.82 -21.95
C CYS A 482 28.03 16.95 -23.16
N ILE A 483 27.42 15.77 -23.27
CA ILE A 483 27.77 14.77 -24.28
C ILE A 483 26.50 14.27 -24.99
N ILE A 484 26.41 14.53 -26.29
CA ILE A 484 25.36 14.00 -27.16
C ILE A 484 26.02 13.02 -28.14
N LYS A 485 25.54 11.77 -28.19
CA LYS A 485 26.09 10.73 -29.06
C LYS A 485 25.03 10.22 -30.03
N HIS A 486 25.35 10.21 -31.31
CA HIS A 486 24.53 9.67 -32.40
C HIS A 486 23.11 10.28 -32.46
N PRO A 487 22.93 11.61 -32.40
CA PRO A 487 21.61 12.19 -32.68
C PRO A 487 21.29 12.05 -34.17
N THR A 488 20.02 11.79 -34.51
CA THR A 488 19.59 11.80 -35.92
C THR A 488 19.36 13.25 -36.34
N LEU A 489 18.53 13.97 -35.58
CA LEU A 489 18.35 15.42 -35.70
C LEU A 489 18.62 16.08 -34.34
N LEU A 490 19.41 17.15 -34.37
CA LEU A 490 19.62 18.07 -33.25
C LEU A 490 19.42 19.50 -33.77
N GLU A 491 18.34 20.17 -33.36
CA GLU A 491 18.04 21.53 -33.81
C GLU A 491 18.99 22.54 -33.15
N SER A 492 19.07 22.51 -31.81
CA SER A 492 19.86 23.46 -31.03
C SER A 492 20.42 22.89 -29.72
N LEU A 493 21.41 23.57 -29.13
CA LEU A 493 21.83 23.29 -27.75
C LEU A 493 20.97 24.03 -26.72
N SER A 494 20.39 25.19 -27.03
CA SER A 494 19.56 26.00 -26.10
C SER A 494 18.73 27.07 -26.81
N GLY A 495 17.65 27.56 -26.19
CA GLY A 495 16.89 28.69 -26.74
C GLY A 495 17.65 30.05 -26.71
N GLN A 496 18.09 30.54 -25.54
CA GLN A 496 18.62 31.93 -25.44
C GLN A 496 20.06 32.06 -24.93
N TYR A 497 20.45 31.37 -23.85
CA TYR A 497 21.72 31.62 -23.17
C TYR A 497 22.47 30.35 -22.78
N LEU A 498 23.72 30.24 -23.24
CA LEU A 498 24.68 29.20 -22.84
C LEU A 498 25.88 29.84 -22.17
N ARG A 499 26.21 29.41 -20.93
CA ARG A 499 27.39 29.90 -20.21
C ARG A 499 28.16 28.81 -19.48
N ASN A 500 29.47 28.93 -19.47
CA ASN A 500 30.39 28.16 -18.61
C ASN A 500 30.31 26.65 -18.86
N PHE A 501 30.88 26.21 -19.98
CA PHE A 501 31.05 24.80 -20.30
C PHE A 501 32.53 24.46 -20.36
N MET A 502 32.96 23.43 -19.63
CA MET A 502 34.30 22.89 -19.82
C MET A 502 34.37 22.05 -21.09
N TYR A 503 33.42 21.11 -21.26
CA TYR A 503 33.35 20.26 -22.44
C TYR A 503 31.92 20.15 -22.96
N CYS A 504 31.73 20.53 -24.21
CA CYS A 504 30.54 20.21 -25.01
C CYS A 504 30.97 19.30 -26.15
N ILE A 505 30.41 18.08 -26.22
CA ILE A 505 30.83 17.05 -27.17
C ILE A 505 29.60 16.49 -27.89
N ILE A 506 29.54 16.69 -29.21
CA ILE A 506 28.55 16.07 -30.09
C ILE A 506 29.28 15.07 -30.99
N LYS A 507 28.85 13.80 -30.97
CA LYS A 507 29.46 12.74 -31.78
C LYS A 507 28.46 12.18 -32.77
N GLN A 508 28.84 12.13 -34.04
CA GLN A 508 28.10 11.53 -35.14
C GLN A 508 26.64 12.00 -35.26
N PRO A 509 26.36 13.33 -35.30
CA PRO A 509 25.04 13.79 -35.67
C PRO A 509 24.79 13.52 -37.16
N ALA A 510 23.60 13.05 -37.53
CA ALA A 510 23.23 13.00 -38.95
C ALA A 510 22.94 14.44 -39.44
N LEU A 511 22.02 15.14 -38.78
CA LEU A 511 21.77 16.56 -39.01
C LEU A 511 21.97 17.34 -37.71
N LEU A 512 22.74 18.42 -37.80
CA LEU A 512 22.86 19.45 -36.78
C LEU A 512 22.58 20.80 -37.45
N GLU A 513 21.38 21.35 -37.25
CA GLU A 513 20.98 22.62 -37.87
C GLU A 513 21.90 23.74 -37.37
N SER A 514 21.99 23.89 -36.05
CA SER A 514 22.79 24.96 -35.49
C SER A 514 23.31 24.67 -34.09
N LEU A 515 24.27 25.47 -33.64
CA LEU A 515 24.80 25.44 -32.27
C LEU A 515 24.06 26.31 -31.22
N PRO A 516 22.98 27.10 -31.45
CA PRO A 516 22.75 28.33 -30.72
C PRO A 516 22.13 28.07 -29.34
N GLY A 517 22.39 29.04 -28.45
CA GLY A 517 21.38 30.02 -28.06
C GLY A 517 21.81 31.39 -28.57
N GLN A 518 20.96 32.42 -28.47
CA GLN A 518 21.29 33.81 -28.88
C GLN A 518 22.62 34.32 -28.30
N TYR A 519 22.99 33.88 -27.09
CA TYR A 519 24.21 34.31 -26.39
C TYR A 519 25.00 33.12 -25.82
N LEU A 520 26.16 32.85 -26.40
CA LEU A 520 27.11 31.85 -25.93
C LEU A 520 28.33 32.53 -25.29
N ARG A 521 28.68 32.11 -24.06
CA ARG A 521 29.87 32.62 -23.35
C ARG A 521 30.64 31.52 -22.64
N ASN A 522 31.97 31.62 -22.65
CA ASN A 522 32.88 30.85 -21.80
C ASN A 522 32.79 29.33 -22.04
N PHE A 523 33.34 28.89 -23.17
CA PHE A 523 33.53 27.48 -23.48
C PHE A 523 35.03 27.17 -23.52
N MET A 524 35.45 26.15 -22.77
CA MET A 524 36.84 25.68 -22.87
C MET A 524 36.98 24.80 -24.12
N HIS A 525 36.12 23.79 -24.27
CA HIS A 525 36.12 22.90 -25.43
C HIS A 525 34.72 22.67 -25.98
N CYS A 526 34.51 23.04 -27.24
CA CYS A 526 33.38 22.58 -28.06
C CYS A 526 33.92 21.62 -29.13
N ILE A 527 33.41 20.39 -29.16
CA ILE A 527 33.90 19.34 -30.05
C ILE A 527 32.73 18.68 -30.79
N ILE A 528 32.70 18.82 -32.11
CA ILE A 528 31.78 18.11 -33.00
C ILE A 528 32.60 17.09 -33.80
N LYS A 529 32.24 15.82 -33.72
CA LYS A 529 32.92 14.73 -34.46
C LYS A 529 31.98 14.09 -35.46
N GLN A 530 32.41 14.00 -36.71
CA GLN A 530 31.75 13.28 -37.79
C GLN A 530 30.28 13.69 -38.02
N PRO A 531 29.94 15.00 -38.13
CA PRO A 531 28.60 15.40 -38.53
C PRO A 531 28.36 15.04 -40.01
N ALA A 532 27.17 14.49 -40.33
CA ALA A 532 26.83 14.27 -41.73
C ALA A 532 26.58 15.62 -42.42
N LEU A 533 25.64 16.40 -41.88
CA LEU A 533 25.34 17.79 -42.23
C LEU A 533 25.42 18.71 -40.99
N LEU A 534 26.07 19.85 -41.16
CA LEU A 534 26.07 20.97 -40.21
C LEU A 534 25.75 22.27 -40.96
N GLU A 535 24.56 22.84 -40.75
CA GLU A 535 24.14 24.05 -41.50
C GLU A 535 24.87 25.29 -40.98
N SER A 536 24.93 25.48 -39.65
CA SER A 536 25.61 26.65 -39.08
C SER A 536 26.34 26.39 -37.76
N LEU A 537 27.45 27.09 -37.58
CA LEU A 537 28.29 27.00 -36.40
C LEU A 537 27.85 27.94 -35.26
N SER A 538 26.90 28.86 -35.49
CA SER A 538 26.71 29.99 -34.57
C SER A 538 25.36 30.68 -34.61
N GLY A 539 24.91 31.12 -33.42
CA GLY A 539 23.87 32.12 -33.24
C GLY A 539 24.39 33.57 -33.30
N GLN A 540 23.56 34.52 -32.84
CA GLN A 540 23.85 35.96 -32.95
C GLN A 540 25.12 36.42 -32.21
N TYR A 541 25.40 35.92 -30.99
CA TYR A 541 26.53 36.39 -30.17
C TYR A 541 27.35 35.25 -29.53
N LEU A 542 28.62 35.15 -29.91
CA LEU A 542 29.58 34.19 -29.38
C LEU A 542 30.78 34.90 -28.74
N LYS A 543 31.10 34.54 -27.49
CA LYS A 543 32.22 35.14 -26.75
C LYS A 543 33.02 34.11 -25.95
N ASN A 544 34.36 34.24 -25.95
CA ASN A 544 35.28 33.50 -25.09
C ASN A 544 35.23 31.97 -25.31
N PHE A 545 35.78 31.52 -26.42
CA PHE A 545 36.03 30.11 -26.70
C PHE A 545 37.53 29.84 -26.72
N MET A 546 37.99 28.88 -25.92
CA MET A 546 39.39 28.44 -26.00
C MET A 546 39.59 27.52 -27.21
N TYR A 547 38.77 26.48 -27.34
CA TYR A 547 38.84 25.52 -28.43
C TYR A 547 37.46 25.22 -29.01
N CYS A 548 37.29 25.48 -30.31
CA CYS A 548 36.21 24.96 -31.13
C CYS A 548 36.80 23.98 -32.16
N ILE A 549 36.37 22.72 -32.12
CA ILE A 549 36.93 21.65 -32.96
C ILE A 549 35.82 20.91 -33.69
N ILE A 550 35.86 20.95 -35.02
CA ILE A 550 35.02 20.12 -35.89
C ILE A 550 35.94 19.12 -36.61
N LYS A 551 35.64 17.83 -36.49
CA LYS A 551 36.40 16.76 -37.14
C LYS A 551 35.52 16.02 -38.11
N GLN A 552 35.99 15.88 -39.35
CA GLN A 552 35.40 15.06 -40.41
C GLN A 552 33.93 15.40 -40.72
N PRO A 553 33.55 16.68 -40.92
CA PRO A 553 32.20 16.98 -41.42
C PRO A 553 32.09 16.54 -42.89
N THR A 554 30.95 15.96 -43.26
CA THR A 554 30.67 15.67 -44.69
C THR A 554 30.29 16.97 -45.39
N LEU A 555 29.27 17.68 -44.89
CA LEU A 555 28.87 18.99 -45.37
C LEU A 555 28.84 20.01 -44.23
N LEU A 556 29.43 21.19 -44.47
CA LEU A 556 29.37 22.36 -43.61
C LEU A 556 28.96 23.58 -44.45
N GLU A 557 27.72 24.05 -44.29
CA GLU A 557 27.18 25.13 -45.13
C GLU A 557 27.74 26.50 -44.73
N SER A 558 27.73 26.82 -43.43
CA SER A 558 28.20 28.13 -42.95
C SER A 558 28.95 28.08 -41.62
N LEU A 559 29.95 28.94 -41.52
CA LEU A 559 30.80 29.09 -40.33
C LEU A 559 30.33 30.16 -39.35
N SER A 560 29.33 30.97 -39.70
CA SER A 560 29.22 32.33 -39.15
C SER A 560 27.84 32.73 -38.65
N GLY A 561 27.90 33.64 -37.68
CA GLY A 561 26.80 34.31 -37.02
C GLY A 561 27.19 35.78 -36.89
N GLN A 562 26.27 36.64 -36.46
CA GLN A 562 26.47 38.09 -36.56
C GLN A 562 27.69 38.60 -35.79
N TYR A 563 27.96 38.10 -34.57
CA TYR A 563 29.05 38.60 -33.70
C TYR A 563 29.88 37.48 -33.06
N LEU A 564 31.15 37.37 -33.48
CA LEU A 564 32.14 36.41 -32.98
C LEU A 564 33.31 37.15 -32.31
N LYS A 565 33.55 36.89 -31.02
CA LYS A 565 34.60 37.56 -30.25
C LYS A 565 35.41 36.64 -29.33
N ASN A 566 36.73 36.79 -29.30
CA ASN A 566 37.66 36.09 -28.39
C ASN A 566 37.65 34.56 -28.57
N PHE A 567 38.13 34.10 -29.72
CA PHE A 567 38.43 32.69 -29.96
C PHE A 567 39.95 32.50 -29.95
N MET A 568 40.47 31.58 -29.12
CA MET A 568 41.89 31.21 -29.25
C MET A 568 42.08 30.28 -30.44
N TYR A 569 41.34 29.17 -30.51
CA TYR A 569 41.48 28.17 -31.56
C TYR A 569 40.12 27.75 -32.15
N CYS A 570 39.96 27.97 -33.45
CA CYS A 570 38.93 27.32 -34.26
C CYS A 570 39.61 26.34 -35.22
N ILE A 571 39.25 25.05 -35.16
CA ILE A 571 39.91 24.00 -35.94
C ILE A 571 38.87 23.16 -36.65
N ILE A 572 38.90 23.16 -37.98
CA ILE A 572 38.13 22.25 -38.83
C ILE A 572 39.12 21.27 -39.48
N LYS A 573 38.97 19.98 -39.23
CA LYS A 573 39.82 18.93 -39.82
C LYS A 573 39.02 18.06 -40.77
N GLN A 574 39.53 17.89 -41.99
CA GLN A 574 39.03 16.97 -43.02
C GLN A 574 37.56 17.23 -43.40
N PRO A 575 37.13 18.46 -43.75
CA PRO A 575 35.79 18.67 -44.29
C PRO A 575 35.70 18.12 -45.72
N ALA A 576 34.58 17.43 -46.05
CA ALA A 576 34.37 16.99 -47.43
C ALA A 576 33.93 18.17 -48.33
N LEU A 577 32.95 18.96 -47.87
CA LEU A 577 32.52 20.20 -48.52
C LEU A 577 32.36 21.34 -47.49
N LEU A 578 32.82 22.54 -47.86
CA LEU A 578 32.60 23.80 -47.13
C LEU A 578 32.07 24.86 -48.10
N GLU A 579 30.86 25.36 -47.87
CA GLU A 579 30.17 26.27 -48.82
C GLU A 579 30.39 27.76 -48.54
N SER A 580 30.51 28.19 -47.28
CA SER A 580 30.68 29.63 -46.98
C SER A 580 31.37 29.96 -45.66
N LEU A 581 32.09 31.09 -45.67
CA LEU A 581 32.90 31.65 -44.57
C LEU A 581 32.50 33.10 -44.24
N SER A 582 31.20 33.44 -44.21
CA SER A 582 30.77 34.86 -44.20
C SER A 582 30.26 35.38 -42.84
N GLY A 583 31.10 36.00 -42.01
CA GLY A 583 30.67 36.67 -40.76
C GLY A 583 30.62 38.19 -40.88
N GLN A 584 29.57 38.84 -40.35
CA GLN A 584 29.46 40.31 -40.36
C GLN A 584 30.46 40.98 -39.40
N TYR A 585 30.75 40.40 -38.23
CA TYR A 585 31.68 40.97 -37.25
C TYR A 585 32.56 39.90 -36.56
N LEU A 586 33.80 39.77 -37.02
CA LEU A 586 34.84 38.89 -36.46
C LEU A 586 35.90 39.71 -35.70
N ARG A 587 36.12 39.44 -34.41
CA ARG A 587 37.19 40.10 -33.63
C ARG A 587 37.93 39.12 -32.70
N ASN A 588 39.25 39.29 -32.58
CA ASN A 588 40.13 38.55 -31.65
C ASN A 588 40.11 37.02 -31.87
N PHE A 589 40.47 36.57 -33.06
CA PHE A 589 40.87 35.19 -33.30
C PHE A 589 42.40 35.10 -33.22
N MET A 590 42.92 34.18 -32.41
CA MET A 590 44.37 33.91 -32.43
C MET A 590 44.72 32.95 -33.57
N TYR A 591 43.95 31.86 -33.72
CA TYR A 591 44.14 30.88 -34.79
C TYR A 591 42.80 30.35 -35.32
N CYS A 592 42.60 30.42 -36.63
CA CYS A 592 41.57 29.69 -37.36
C CYS A 592 42.27 28.76 -38.36
N ILE A 593 42.06 27.44 -38.24
CA ILE A 593 42.80 26.44 -39.02
C ILE A 593 41.82 25.46 -39.66
N ILE A 594 41.80 25.45 -40.99
CA ILE A 594 41.15 24.43 -41.81
C ILE A 594 42.26 23.50 -42.33
N LYS A 595 42.19 22.20 -42.00
CA LYS A 595 43.18 21.20 -42.45
C LYS A 595 42.53 20.19 -43.38
N HIS A 596 43.10 20.02 -44.57
CA HIS A 596 42.74 19.01 -45.58
C HIS A 596 41.26 19.07 -46.06
N PRO A 597 40.76 20.20 -46.59
CA PRO A 597 39.47 20.22 -47.28
C PRO A 597 39.55 19.46 -48.62
N THR A 598 38.51 18.73 -49.01
CA THR A 598 38.42 18.17 -50.38
C THR A 598 37.83 19.15 -51.39
N LEU A 599 36.85 19.97 -51.01
CA LEU A 599 36.28 21.03 -51.86
C LEU A 599 35.94 22.27 -51.01
N LEU A 600 36.20 23.47 -51.55
CA LEU A 600 36.00 24.76 -50.87
C LEU A 600 35.38 25.76 -51.86
N GLU A 601 34.13 26.17 -51.64
CA GLU A 601 33.44 27.13 -52.51
C GLU A 601 33.34 28.49 -51.81
N SER A 602 33.80 29.55 -52.48
CA SER A 602 33.73 30.97 -52.06
C SER A 602 34.44 31.39 -50.74
N ILE A 603 35.27 32.44 -50.84
CA ILE A 603 35.90 33.11 -49.68
C ILE A 603 35.73 34.63 -49.82
N PRO A 604 34.69 35.25 -49.24
CA PRO A 604 34.65 36.70 -49.10
C PRO A 604 35.26 37.09 -47.74
N PHE A 605 36.56 37.43 -47.70
CA PHE A 605 37.18 38.05 -46.52
C PHE A 605 37.63 39.48 -46.81
N THR A 606 37.23 40.43 -45.97
CA THR A 606 37.92 41.70 -45.74
C THR A 606 38.58 41.65 -44.36
N PHE A 607 39.91 41.66 -44.31
CA PHE A 607 40.65 41.93 -43.06
C PHE A 607 40.61 43.43 -42.80
N GLU A 608 39.82 43.90 -41.84
CA GLU A 608 40.12 45.19 -41.22
C GLU A 608 41.39 45.04 -40.38
N LYS A 609 42.44 45.80 -40.73
CA LYS A 609 43.71 45.86 -40.02
C LYS A 609 43.47 46.10 -38.52
N MET A 610 43.93 45.17 -37.68
CA MET A 610 43.96 45.33 -36.22
C MET A 610 45.25 46.03 -35.80
N TRP A 611 45.12 47.14 -35.06
CA TRP A 611 46.08 47.59 -34.06
C TRP A 611 45.53 47.24 -32.67
#